data_AF-A0A9D9WYR0-F1
#
_entry.id   AF-A0A9D9WYR0-F1
#
_cell.length_a   1.000
_cell.length_b   1.000
_cell.length_c   1.000
_cell.angle_alpha   90.00
_cell.angle_beta   90.00
_cell.angle_gamma   90.00
#
_symmetry.space_group_name_H-M   'P 1'
#
loop_
_entity.id
_entity.type
_entity.pdbx_description
1 polymer ?
#
loop_
_entity_poly.entity_id
_entity_poly.type
_entity_poly.pdbx_seq_one_letter_code
_entity_poly.pdbx_strand_id
1 'polypeptide(L)' 'MHDTPRTGDPAPVPPDMPLDSECCESGCERCVWTVYQELKMEYEQRYAEWLLRHPEARPRI' A
#
# COMPACT_ATOMS: atom_id res chain seq x y z
N MET A 1 -5.03 14.67 -23.87
CA MET A 1 -5.23 13.68 -22.80
C MET A 1 -3.92 12.93 -22.67
N HIS A 2 -3.21 13.10 -21.56
CA HIS A 2 -1.80 12.74 -21.44
C HIS A 2 -1.58 11.22 -21.62
N ASP A 3 -0.80 10.90 -22.66
CA ASP A 3 -0.17 9.60 -22.89
C ASP A 3 1.02 9.50 -21.94
N THR A 4 0.92 8.64 -20.92
CA THR A 4 2.04 8.34 -20.02
C THR A 4 2.65 7.03 -20.50
N PRO A 5 3.97 6.98 -20.79
CA PRO A 5 4.62 5.77 -21.26
C PRO A 5 4.41 4.65 -20.23
N ARG A 6 3.72 3.60 -20.69
CA ARG A 6 3.42 2.38 -19.94
C ARG A 6 4.70 1.60 -19.70
N THR A 7 5.54 2.04 -18.77
CA THR A 7 6.43 1.15 -18.03
C THR A 7 5.51 0.20 -17.29
N GLY A 8 5.23 -0.96 -17.89
CA GLY A 8 4.01 -1.76 -17.66
C GLY A 8 3.89 -2.45 -16.29
N ASP A 9 4.70 -2.04 -15.33
CA ASP A 9 4.75 -2.58 -13.99
C ASP A 9 5.16 -1.51 -12.97
N PRO A 10 4.29 -0.50 -12.73
CA PRO A 10 4.55 0.51 -11.72
C PRO A 10 4.59 -0.14 -10.33
N ALA A 11 5.33 0.49 -9.40
CA ALA A 11 5.32 0.09 -8.00
C ALA A 11 3.89 0.14 -7.44
N PRO A 12 3.48 -0.83 -6.61
CA PRO A 12 2.22 -0.72 -5.89
C PRO A 12 2.22 0.54 -5.01
N VAL A 13 1.04 1.11 -4.79
CA VAL A 13 0.86 2.31 -3.97
C VAL A 13 0.52 1.87 -2.55
N PRO A 14 1.20 2.40 -1.52
CA PRO A 14 0.87 2.09 -0.14
C PRO A 14 -0.53 2.61 0.21
N PRO A 15 -1.26 1.93 1.11
CA PRO A 15 -2.53 2.46 1.61
C PRO A 15 -2.29 3.75 2.40
N ASP A 16 -3.25 4.67 2.32
CA ASP A 16 -3.22 5.89 3.13
C ASP A 16 -3.37 5.55 4.60
N MET A 17 -2.57 6.20 5.44
CA MET A 17 -2.66 6.05 6.89
C MET A 17 -3.98 6.67 7.36
N PRO A 18 -4.82 5.91 8.09
CA PRO A 18 -6.08 6.44 8.58
C PRO A 18 -5.84 7.49 9.66
N LEU A 19 -6.76 8.44 9.75
CA LEU A 19 -6.75 9.43 10.82
C LEU A 19 -7.42 8.86 12.08
N ASP A 20 -7.00 9.35 13.25
CA ASP A 20 -7.65 8.99 14.52
C ASP A 20 -9.14 9.36 14.52
N SER A 21 -9.52 10.46 13.84
CA SER A 21 -10.92 10.88 13.71
C SER A 21 -11.78 9.96 12.83
N GLU A 22 -11.17 9.07 12.05
CA GLU A 22 -11.88 8.03 11.29
C GLU A 22 -12.11 6.77 12.13
N CYS A 23 -11.38 6.64 13.25
CA CYS A 23 -11.65 5.62 14.24
C CYS A 23 -12.90 6.00 15.03
N CYS A 24 -13.89 5.12 15.02
CA CYS A 24 -15.12 5.27 15.80
C CYS A 24 -14.89 5.23 17.33
N GLU A 25 -13.70 4.79 17.79
CA GLU A 25 -13.22 4.66 19.19
C GLU A 25 -14.15 3.90 20.16
N SER A 26 -15.30 3.44 19.69
CA SER A 26 -16.40 2.87 20.49
C SER A 26 -16.55 1.37 20.29
N GLY A 27 -15.55 0.70 19.72
CA GLY A 27 -15.58 -0.74 19.44
C GLY A 27 -16.41 -1.13 18.22
N CYS A 28 -16.51 -0.25 17.21
CA CYS A 28 -17.16 -0.57 15.93
C CYS A 28 -16.62 -1.89 15.33
N GLU A 29 -17.51 -2.72 14.77
CA GLU A 29 -17.18 -4.06 14.22
C GLU A 29 -16.14 -4.00 13.08
N ARG A 30 -16.11 -2.90 12.32
CA ARG A 30 -15.11 -2.64 11.28
C ARG A 30 -14.22 -1.46 11.68
N CYS A 31 -13.15 -1.73 12.40
CA CYS A 31 -12.17 -0.72 12.77
C CYS A 31 -11.33 -0.29 11.56
N VAL A 32 -11.14 1.02 11.38
CA VAL A 32 -10.33 1.57 10.27
C VAL A 32 -8.89 1.07 10.33
N TRP A 33 -8.34 0.88 11.53
CA TRP A 33 -7.01 0.32 11.73
C TRP A 33 -6.93 -1.14 11.26
N THR A 34 -7.97 -1.94 11.50
CA THR A 34 -8.01 -3.32 11.00
C THR A 34 -7.97 -3.35 9.48
N VAL A 35 -8.81 -2.54 8.83
CA VAL A 35 -8.85 -2.43 7.37
C VAL A 35 -7.51 -1.95 6.82
N TYR A 36 -6.91 -0.92 7.44
CA TYR A 36 -5.60 -0.41 7.03
C TYR A 36 -4.51 -1.49 7.14
N GLN A 37 -4.49 -2.27 8.22
CA GLN A 37 -3.50 -3.33 8.39
C GLN A 37 -3.66 -4.45 7.36
N GLU A 38 -4.90 -4.83 7.02
CA GLU A 38 -5.17 -5.78 5.93
C GLU A 38 -4.65 -5.27 4.58
N LEU A 39 -4.98 -4.03 4.23
CA LEU A 39 -4.48 -3.40 3.00
C LEU A 39 -2.97 -3.26 2.99
N LYS A 40 -2.36 -2.94 4.14
CA LYS A 40 -0.91 -2.81 4.29
C LYS A 40 -0.21 -4.16 4.09
N MET A 41 -0.76 -5.25 4.62
CA MET A 41 -0.23 -6.59 4.40
C MET A 41 -0.30 -7.00 2.92
N GLU A 42 -1.39 -6.67 2.23
CA GLU A 42 -1.50 -6.93 0.78
C GLU A 42 -0.48 -6.09 -0.01
N TYR A 43 -0.35 -4.81 0.33
CA TYR A 43 0.63 -3.91 -0.26
C TYR A 43 2.06 -4.44 -0.10
N GLU A 44 2.45 -4.86 1.10
CA GLU A 44 3.79 -5.36 1.38
C GLU A 44 4.12 -6.62 0.57
N GLN A 45 3.17 -7.54 0.41
CA GLN A 45 3.35 -8.73 -0.43
C GLN A 45 3.57 -8.34 -1.89
N ARG A 46 2.70 -7.48 -2.44
CA ARG A 46 2.80 -7.01 -3.83
C ARG A 46 4.08 -6.20 -4.06
N TYR A 47 4.51 -5.42 -3.07
CA TYR A 47 5.73 -4.64 -3.14
C TYR A 47 6.97 -5.53 -3.10
N ALA A 48 6.96 -6.59 -2.28
CA ALA A 48 8.04 -7.56 -2.26
C ALA A 48 8.20 -8.27 -3.62
N GLU A 49 7.09 -8.72 -4.23
CA GLU A 49 7.10 -9.31 -5.57
C GLU A 49 7.57 -8.32 -6.65
N TRP A 50 7.19 -7.06 -6.52
CA TRP A 50 7.69 -5.98 -7.37
C TRP A 50 9.19 -5.78 -7.19
N LEU A 51 9.72 -5.75 -5.97
CA LEU A 51 11.16 -5.63 -5.68
C LEU A 51 12.01 -6.82 -6.19
N LEU A 52 11.40 -7.99 -6.43
CA LEU A 52 12.08 -9.10 -7.10
C LEU A 52 12.29 -8.83 -8.59
N ARG A 53 11.34 -8.13 -9.22
CA ARG A 53 11.37 -7.75 -10.64
C ARG A 53 12.12 -6.44 -10.87
N HIS A 54 12.20 -5.58 -9.85
CA HIS A 54 12.88 -4.27 -9.84
C HIS A 54 13.99 -4.22 -8.78
N PRO A 55 15.06 -5.00 -8.93
CA PRO A 55 16.17 -5.02 -7.97
C PRO A 55 16.85 -3.64 -7.80
N GLU A 56 16.78 -2.77 -8.81
CA GLU A 56 17.29 -1.39 -8.79
C GLU A 56 16.53 -0.47 -7.83
N ALA A 57 15.26 -0.76 -7.55
CA ALA A 57 14.43 0.03 -6.64
C ALA A 57 14.57 -0.41 -5.17
N ARG A 58 15.28 -1.53 -4.93
CA ARG A 58 15.53 -2.02 -3.58
C ARG A 58 16.41 -1.03 -2.83
N PRO A 59 16.02 -0.58 -1.62
CA PRO A 59 16.87 0.31 -0.83
C PRO A 59 18.20 -0.40 -0.57
N ARG A 60 19.28 0.22 -1.05
CA ARG A 60 20.65 -0.22 -0.75
C ARG A 60 20.96 0.16 0.69
N ILE A 61 20.91 -0.82 1.57
CA ILE A 61 21.43 -0.76 2.94
C ILE A 61 22.96 -0.76 2.96
#